data_AF-A0A0S7WRP9-F1
#
_entry.id   AF-A0A0S7WRP9-F1
#
_cell.length_a   1.000
_cell.length_b   1.000
_cell.length_c   1.000
_cell.angle_alpha   90.00
_cell.angle_beta   90.00
_cell.angle_gamma   90.00
#
_symmetry.space_group_name_H-M   'P 1'
#
loop_
_entity.id
_entity.type
_entity.pdbx_description
1 polymer ?
#
loop_
_entity_poly.entity_id
_entity_poly.type
_entity_poly.pdbx_seq_one_letter_code
_entity_poly.pdbx_strand_id
1 'polypeptide(L)'
;MTITEGCAGDTAYCKVTDVSTDAEYYLPGDVIELTVNWKYVDTGPWGMSNTFLVGGGLGREPAGHPRFIQNTMVGPVGPGSYTELFYFTVPMATPLGTEVGGGGHCWPDWSGPGQPEQSIYIEHNLCIIDVYMPPEFLIWELDMTPISGQPIADVLTAMGHTHEFVVNLGDWNLPDHMGLFVLMGIYPNSGFIAAGAPEALQIEAYIAAGGKVYAEGGDFWYYDPMVGGHDFGPAFGIMAVGDGGSDLFTVNGVANTLMPGLGGLVSPYFGENSWIDELSPIPPAELVFQNPDNMDQIGIANFGTGKTLGTSFELGGTDFLADVVMEFVAF
;
A
#
# COMPACT_ATOMS: atom_id res chain seq x y z
N MET A 1 7.94 -19.18 -12.53
CA MET A 1 6.91 -20.02 -11.88
C MET A 1 6.85 -21.36 -12.60
N THR A 2 7.03 -22.49 -11.90
CA THR A 2 6.97 -23.83 -12.49
C THR A 2 5.54 -24.36 -12.35
N ILE A 3 4.85 -24.56 -13.47
CA ILE A 3 3.43 -24.95 -13.52
C ILE A 3 3.34 -26.47 -13.47
N THR A 4 2.64 -27.05 -12.49
CA THR A 4 2.42 -28.50 -12.37
C THR A 4 1.28 -28.94 -13.30
N GLU A 5 1.48 -30.04 -14.04
CA GLU A 5 0.49 -30.59 -14.98
C GLU A 5 -0.74 -31.17 -14.25
N GLY A 6 -1.91 -31.03 -14.89
CA GLY A 6 -3.25 -31.17 -14.32
C GLY A 6 -3.63 -32.52 -13.69
N CYS A 7 -4.75 -32.51 -12.99
CA CYS A 7 -5.35 -33.68 -12.35
C CYS A 7 -5.73 -34.76 -13.39
N ALA A 8 -5.50 -36.02 -13.01
CA ALA A 8 -5.87 -37.17 -13.82
C ALA A 8 -7.40 -37.29 -13.92
N GLY A 9 -7.99 -36.90 -15.05
CA GLY A 9 -9.41 -37.08 -15.32
C GLY A 9 -10.02 -36.13 -16.36
N ASP A 10 -9.42 -34.98 -16.62
CA ASP A 10 -10.04 -33.95 -17.45
C ASP A 10 -9.78 -34.19 -18.95
N THR A 11 -10.85 -34.30 -19.74
CA THR A 11 -10.78 -34.51 -21.19
C THR A 11 -10.71 -33.20 -21.99
N ALA A 12 -10.90 -32.04 -21.36
CA ALA A 12 -10.82 -30.74 -21.99
C ALA A 12 -10.55 -29.64 -20.94
N TYR A 13 -9.65 -28.68 -21.20
CA TYR A 13 -9.40 -27.53 -20.32
C TYR A 13 -8.87 -26.31 -21.11
N CYS A 14 -9.09 -25.11 -20.55
CA CYS A 14 -8.48 -23.87 -21.03
C CYS A 14 -7.31 -23.50 -20.11
N LYS A 15 -6.19 -23.05 -20.69
CA LYS A 15 -5.01 -22.62 -19.94
C LYS A 15 -4.55 -21.27 -20.46
N VAL A 16 -4.53 -20.25 -19.62
CA VAL A 16 -3.82 -19.00 -19.94
C VAL A 16 -2.33 -19.31 -20.06
N THR A 17 -1.73 -18.94 -21.17
CA THR A 17 -0.32 -19.20 -21.48
C THR A 17 0.54 -17.96 -21.34
N ASP A 18 -0.04 -16.79 -21.59
CA ASP A 18 0.66 -15.52 -21.51
C ASP A 18 -0.36 -14.38 -21.40
N VAL A 19 -0.01 -13.34 -20.67
CA VAL A 19 -0.80 -12.11 -20.53
C VAL A 19 0.16 -10.94 -20.70
N SER A 20 -0.16 -10.03 -21.60
CA SER A 20 0.63 -8.84 -21.87
C SER A 20 -0.25 -7.63 -22.11
N THR A 21 0.37 -6.46 -22.03
CA THR A 21 -0.30 -5.17 -22.24
C THR A 21 0.42 -4.33 -23.28
N ASP A 22 -0.31 -3.39 -23.87
CA ASP A 22 0.25 -2.49 -24.89
C ASP A 22 1.20 -1.43 -24.32
N ALA A 23 1.13 -1.17 -23.01
CA ALA A 23 2.01 -0.27 -22.30
C ALA A 23 2.51 -0.84 -20.97
N GLU A 24 3.67 -0.33 -20.54
CA GLU A 24 4.30 -0.62 -19.25
C GLU A 24 3.58 0.12 -18.10
N TYR A 25 2.92 1.25 -18.41
CA TYR A 25 2.17 2.07 -17.47
C TYR A 25 0.97 2.73 -18.17
N TYR A 26 -0.09 3.01 -17.42
CA TYR A 26 -1.28 3.72 -17.91
C TYR A 26 -1.65 4.90 -17.00
N LEU A 27 -2.20 5.97 -17.59
CA LEU A 27 -2.74 7.15 -16.92
C LEU A 27 -4.26 7.02 -16.71
N PRO A 28 -4.85 7.76 -15.75
CA PRO A 28 -6.30 7.91 -15.63
C PRO A 28 -6.96 8.32 -16.95
N GLY A 29 -7.99 7.57 -17.36
CA GLY A 29 -8.69 7.78 -18.62
C GLY A 29 -8.08 7.09 -19.85
N ASP A 30 -6.89 6.49 -19.72
CA ASP A 30 -6.32 5.67 -20.79
C ASP A 30 -7.15 4.39 -21.00
N VAL A 31 -7.01 3.80 -22.19
CA VAL A 31 -7.55 2.48 -22.47
C VAL A 31 -6.41 1.48 -22.37
N ILE A 32 -6.51 0.56 -21.40
CA ILE A 32 -5.66 -0.62 -21.30
C ILE A 32 -6.08 -1.60 -22.39
N GLU A 33 -5.17 -1.98 -23.27
CA GLU A 33 -5.31 -3.15 -24.12
C GLU A 33 -4.58 -4.32 -23.48
N LEU A 34 -5.34 -5.34 -23.07
CA LEU A 34 -4.83 -6.53 -22.42
C LEU A 34 -4.92 -7.70 -23.40
N THR A 35 -3.76 -8.18 -23.82
CA THR A 35 -3.59 -9.34 -24.70
C THR A 35 -3.49 -10.60 -23.86
N VAL A 36 -4.49 -11.47 -23.97
CA VAL A 36 -4.52 -12.76 -23.28
C VAL A 36 -4.30 -13.86 -24.30
N ASN A 37 -3.17 -14.52 -24.19
CA ASN A 37 -2.90 -15.77 -24.91
C ASN A 37 -3.35 -16.93 -24.04
N TRP A 38 -4.19 -17.80 -24.60
CA TRP A 38 -4.69 -18.98 -23.92
C TRP A 38 -4.71 -20.18 -24.87
N LYS A 39 -4.74 -21.37 -24.29
CA LYS A 39 -4.76 -22.64 -25.02
C LYS A 39 -5.99 -23.43 -24.60
N TYR A 40 -6.79 -23.84 -25.59
CA TYR A 40 -7.75 -24.92 -25.42
C TYR A 40 -7.05 -26.24 -25.67
N VAL A 41 -7.03 -27.10 -24.66
CA VAL A 41 -6.53 -28.46 -24.74
C VAL A 41 -7.71 -29.41 -24.65
N ASP A 42 -7.89 -30.26 -25.65
CA ASP A 42 -8.79 -31.42 -25.62
C ASP A 42 -7.92 -32.68 -25.64
N THR A 43 -8.01 -33.47 -24.57
CA THR A 43 -7.33 -34.76 -24.41
C THR A 43 -8.31 -35.92 -24.58
N GLY A 44 -9.58 -35.63 -24.90
CA GLY A 44 -10.65 -36.59 -25.09
C GLY A 44 -10.58 -37.32 -26.45
N PRO A 45 -11.05 -38.57 -26.53
CA PRO A 45 -10.95 -39.38 -27.75
C PRO A 45 -11.91 -38.95 -28.88
N TRP A 46 -12.79 -37.97 -28.66
CA TRP A 46 -13.91 -37.65 -29.55
C TRP A 46 -13.84 -36.27 -30.23
N GLY A 47 -12.82 -35.45 -29.93
CA GLY A 47 -12.64 -34.13 -30.54
C GLY A 47 -13.88 -33.24 -30.40
N MET A 48 -14.08 -32.63 -29.24
CA MET A 48 -15.26 -31.81 -28.97
C MET A 48 -15.06 -30.39 -29.52
N SER A 49 -15.96 -29.96 -30.41
CA SER A 49 -16.14 -28.54 -30.73
C SER A 49 -17.00 -27.91 -29.63
N ASN A 50 -16.38 -27.11 -28.77
CA ASN A 50 -17.04 -26.40 -27.68
C ASN A 50 -17.07 -24.89 -27.98
N THR A 51 -18.11 -24.21 -27.51
CA THR A 51 -18.19 -22.74 -27.57
C THR A 51 -17.84 -22.21 -26.19
N PHE A 52 -16.82 -21.35 -26.08
CA PHE A 52 -16.38 -20.79 -24.80
C PHE A 52 -16.75 -19.32 -24.69
N LEU A 53 -17.03 -18.86 -23.47
CA LEU A 53 -17.20 -17.45 -23.17
C LEU A 53 -15.99 -17.01 -22.36
N VAL A 54 -15.17 -16.12 -22.94
CA VAL A 54 -13.99 -15.59 -22.25
C VAL A 54 -14.36 -14.21 -21.73
N GLY A 55 -14.41 -14.08 -20.41
CA GLY A 55 -14.76 -12.84 -19.72
C GLY A 55 -13.52 -12.18 -19.12
N GLY A 56 -13.43 -10.86 -19.25
CA GLY A 56 -12.50 -10.01 -18.51
C GLY A 56 -13.28 -9.09 -17.57
N GLY A 57 -12.82 -8.96 -16.33
CA GLY A 57 -13.35 -8.01 -15.36
C GLY A 57 -12.25 -7.05 -14.91
N LEU A 58 -12.60 -5.77 -14.73
CA LEU A 58 -11.85 -4.90 -13.84
C LEU A 58 -12.68 -4.78 -12.56
N GLY A 59 -12.15 -5.23 -11.43
CA GLY A 59 -12.84 -5.15 -10.16
C GLY A 59 -11.97 -4.61 -9.04
N ARG A 60 -12.52 -3.69 -8.26
CA ARG A 60 -12.35 -3.68 -6.80
C ARG A 60 -13.69 -3.27 -6.18
N GLU A 61 -14.15 -3.99 -5.17
CA GLU A 61 -15.19 -3.51 -4.26
C GLU A 61 -14.99 -3.95 -2.81
N PRO A 62 -15.55 -3.19 -1.84
CA PRO A 62 -15.26 -3.25 -0.39
C PRO A 62 -15.60 -4.57 0.33
N ALA A 63 -16.15 -5.56 -0.38
CA ALA A 63 -16.55 -6.86 0.15
C ALA A 63 -15.91 -8.06 -0.59
N GLY A 64 -14.91 -7.83 -1.46
CA GLY A 64 -14.09 -8.91 -2.04
C GLY A 64 -14.71 -9.71 -3.19
N HIS A 65 -15.55 -9.11 -4.05
CA HIS A 65 -15.99 -9.75 -5.29
C HIS A 65 -15.62 -8.96 -6.56
N PRO A 66 -15.15 -9.61 -7.63
CA PRO A 66 -14.77 -8.95 -8.87
C PRO A 66 -15.99 -8.39 -9.63
N ARG A 67 -15.86 -7.16 -10.15
CA ARG A 67 -16.84 -6.56 -11.09
C ARG A 67 -16.53 -7.03 -12.51
N PHE A 68 -17.48 -7.75 -13.10
CA PHE A 68 -17.48 -8.19 -14.49
C PHE A 68 -17.74 -7.00 -15.42
N ILE A 69 -16.84 -6.66 -16.35
CA ILE A 69 -17.02 -5.47 -17.21
C ILE A 69 -16.98 -5.80 -18.72
N GLN A 70 -16.36 -6.89 -19.18
CA GLN A 70 -16.44 -7.25 -20.59
C GLN A 70 -16.37 -8.75 -20.86
N ASN A 71 -17.43 -9.29 -21.47
CA ASN A 71 -17.44 -10.64 -22.00
C ASN A 71 -17.24 -10.60 -23.51
N THR A 72 -16.21 -11.28 -24.02
CA THR A 72 -16.08 -11.57 -25.45
C THR A 72 -16.49 -13.03 -25.65
N MET A 73 -17.56 -13.25 -26.43
CA MET A 73 -17.86 -14.61 -26.87
C MET A 73 -16.89 -14.98 -27.98
N VAL A 74 -15.99 -15.91 -27.69
CA VAL A 74 -15.20 -16.55 -28.74
C VAL A 74 -16.13 -17.59 -29.37
N GLY A 75 -16.48 -17.39 -30.64
CA GLY A 75 -17.29 -18.34 -31.41
C GLY A 75 -16.69 -19.76 -31.39
N PRO A 76 -17.36 -20.77 -31.96
CA PRO A 76 -16.92 -22.17 -31.82
C PRO A 76 -15.46 -22.35 -32.23
N VAL A 77 -14.61 -22.69 -31.26
CA VAL A 77 -13.17 -22.86 -31.42
C VAL A 77 -12.75 -24.28 -31.05
N GLY A 78 -11.95 -24.92 -31.91
CA GLY A 78 -11.39 -26.25 -31.66
C GLY A 78 -10.14 -26.20 -30.78
N PRO A 79 -9.49 -27.34 -30.46
CA PRO A 79 -8.25 -27.32 -29.68
C PRO A 79 -7.18 -26.48 -30.38
N GLY A 80 -6.52 -25.59 -29.64
CA GLY A 80 -5.65 -24.59 -30.25
C GLY A 80 -5.17 -23.52 -29.29
N SER A 81 -4.32 -22.64 -29.80
CA SER A 81 -3.91 -21.41 -29.12
C SER A 81 -4.73 -20.25 -29.66
N TYR A 82 -5.13 -19.38 -28.75
CA TYR A 82 -6.03 -18.26 -28.98
C TYR A 82 -5.45 -17.02 -28.34
N THR A 83 -5.74 -15.88 -28.95
CA THR A 83 -5.38 -14.56 -28.45
C THR A 83 -6.65 -13.75 -28.39
N GLU A 84 -6.97 -13.21 -27.22
CA GLU A 84 -8.09 -12.30 -27.04
C GLU A 84 -7.60 -10.96 -26.54
N LEU A 85 -8.24 -9.90 -27.03
CA LEU A 85 -7.97 -8.53 -26.62
C LEU A 85 -9.11 -8.06 -25.74
N PHE A 86 -8.76 -7.61 -24.54
CA PHE A 86 -9.68 -6.94 -23.63
C PHE A 86 -9.32 -5.47 -23.58
N TYR A 87 -10.35 -4.63 -23.61
CA TYR A 87 -10.21 -3.19 -23.54
C TYR A 87 -10.83 -2.69 -22.26
N PHE A 88 -10.06 -1.96 -21.47
CA PHE A 88 -10.56 -1.40 -20.23
C PHE A 88 -10.17 0.06 -20.10
N THR A 89 -11.11 0.91 -19.73
CA THR A 89 -10.78 2.32 -19.42
C THR A 89 -10.26 2.40 -17.99
N VAL A 90 -9.06 2.94 -17.81
CA VAL A 90 -8.51 3.28 -16.49
C VAL A 90 -9.47 4.27 -15.83
N PRO A 91 -10.08 3.92 -14.69
CA PRO A 91 -10.90 4.87 -13.95
C PRO A 91 -10.16 6.19 -13.72
N MET A 92 -10.87 7.30 -13.82
CA MET A 92 -10.32 8.65 -13.56
C MET A 92 -9.75 8.82 -12.12
N ALA A 93 -9.97 7.83 -11.24
CA ALA A 93 -9.56 7.80 -9.84
C ALA A 93 -8.57 6.65 -9.52
N THR A 94 -7.86 6.11 -10.52
CA THR A 94 -6.85 5.05 -10.29
C THR A 94 -5.44 5.64 -10.42
N PRO A 95 -4.52 5.38 -9.48
CA PRO A 95 -3.15 5.92 -9.51
C PRO A 95 -2.36 5.44 -10.74
N LEU A 96 -1.50 6.32 -11.24
CA LEU A 96 -0.50 6.08 -12.30
C LEU A 96 0.48 4.98 -11.87
N GLY A 97 0.68 3.95 -12.70
CA GLY A 97 1.88 3.09 -12.60
C GLY A 97 1.67 1.58 -12.48
N THR A 98 0.59 1.00 -13.03
CA THR A 98 0.31 -0.44 -12.89
C THR A 98 1.18 -1.30 -13.82
N GLU A 99 2.10 -2.11 -13.25
CA GLU A 99 2.63 -3.29 -13.94
C GLU A 99 1.52 -4.36 -14.05
N VAL A 100 1.34 -4.90 -15.26
CA VAL A 100 0.25 -5.85 -15.55
C VAL A 100 0.78 -7.28 -15.53
N GLY A 101 0.64 -7.92 -14.36
CA GLY A 101 0.88 -9.35 -14.16
C GLY A 101 -0.43 -10.14 -14.15
N GLY A 102 -0.65 -10.99 -15.16
CA GLY A 102 -1.86 -11.81 -15.26
C GLY A 102 -1.80 -13.08 -14.40
N GLY A 103 -2.77 -13.23 -13.48
CA GLY A 103 -3.01 -14.46 -12.73
C GLY A 103 -4.50 -14.79 -12.72
N GLY A 104 -4.88 -15.98 -13.20
CA GLY A 104 -6.27 -16.45 -13.16
C GLY A 104 -6.56 -17.22 -11.86
N HIS A 105 -7.68 -16.92 -11.19
CA HIS A 105 -8.21 -17.70 -10.08
C HIS A 105 -9.68 -18.05 -10.34
N CYS A 106 -10.11 -19.25 -9.92
CA CYS A 106 -11.48 -19.74 -10.05
C CYS A 106 -12.09 -19.97 -8.66
N TRP A 107 -13.32 -19.50 -8.42
CA TRP A 107 -14.06 -19.75 -7.17
C TRP A 107 -14.84 -21.07 -7.25
N PRO A 108 -14.77 -21.95 -6.23
CA PRO A 108 -15.66 -23.11 -6.10
C PRO A 108 -16.92 -22.76 -5.31
N ASP A 109 -18.10 -23.22 -5.75
CA ASP A 109 -19.23 -23.45 -4.84
C ASP A 109 -19.15 -24.89 -4.28
N TRP A 110 -18.84 -24.93 -2.98
CA TRP A 110 -19.08 -25.97 -1.96
C TRP A 110 -18.34 -27.33 -1.89
N SER A 111 -17.44 -27.36 -0.89
CA SER A 111 -17.27 -28.37 0.19
C SER A 111 -16.50 -29.69 -0.06
N GLY A 112 -15.21 -29.66 0.30
CA GLY A 112 -14.43 -30.85 0.67
C GLY A 112 -12.98 -30.50 1.03
N PRO A 113 -12.43 -30.96 2.16
CA PRO A 113 -11.06 -30.62 2.56
C PRO A 113 -10.04 -31.45 1.76
N GLY A 114 -9.12 -30.79 1.05
CA GLY A 114 -7.87 -31.40 0.59
C GLY A 114 -7.57 -31.41 -0.91
N GLN A 115 -7.97 -30.41 -1.71
CA GLN A 115 -7.53 -30.29 -3.11
C GLN A 115 -6.46 -29.19 -3.28
N PRO A 116 -5.36 -29.43 -4.02
CA PRO A 116 -4.33 -28.43 -4.31
C PRO A 116 -4.84 -27.35 -5.28
N GLU A 117 -4.45 -26.09 -5.02
CA GLU A 117 -5.04 -24.83 -5.53
C GLU A 117 -4.91 -24.52 -7.05
N GLN A 118 -4.60 -25.47 -7.94
CA GLN A 118 -4.33 -25.12 -9.35
C GLN A 118 -4.92 -26.10 -10.38
N SER A 119 -6.22 -26.32 -10.34
CA SER A 119 -6.97 -27.06 -11.38
C SER A 119 -8.22 -26.26 -11.79
N ILE A 120 -8.36 -25.97 -13.09
CA ILE A 120 -9.52 -25.26 -13.66
C ILE A 120 -10.62 -26.30 -13.92
N TYR A 121 -11.65 -26.31 -13.08
CA TYR A 121 -12.87 -27.08 -13.32
C TYR A 121 -13.77 -26.36 -14.34
N ILE A 122 -14.24 -27.10 -15.35
CA ILE A 122 -15.25 -26.61 -16.29
C ILE A 122 -16.63 -26.90 -15.70
N GLU A 123 -17.26 -25.89 -15.11
CA GLU A 123 -18.71 -25.78 -15.16
C GLU A 123 -19.09 -24.48 -15.87
N HIS A 124 -19.90 -24.61 -16.92
CA HIS A 124 -20.51 -23.49 -17.65
C HIS A 124 -19.60 -22.57 -18.49
N ASN A 125 -18.54 -23.10 -19.13
CA ASN A 125 -17.82 -22.42 -20.23
C ASN A 125 -17.35 -20.98 -19.94
N LEU A 126 -16.93 -20.65 -18.72
CA LEU A 126 -16.50 -19.31 -18.31
C LEU A 126 -15.06 -19.33 -17.76
N CYS A 127 -14.22 -18.37 -18.20
CA CYS A 127 -12.89 -18.08 -17.65
C CYS A 127 -12.87 -16.63 -17.12
N ILE A 128 -12.35 -16.41 -15.91
CA ILE A 128 -12.27 -15.10 -15.22
C ILE A 128 -10.80 -14.76 -14.95
N ILE A 129 -10.41 -13.52 -15.21
CA ILE A 129 -9.07 -12.97 -14.94
C ILE A 129 -9.25 -11.83 -13.94
N ASP A 130 -8.57 -11.93 -12.79
CA ASP A 130 -8.56 -10.90 -11.75
C ASP A 130 -7.25 -10.11 -11.84
N VAL A 131 -7.34 -8.77 -11.78
CA VAL A 131 -6.18 -7.88 -11.78
C VAL A 131 -6.01 -7.32 -10.37
N TYR A 132 -4.89 -7.63 -9.72
CA TYR A 132 -4.55 -7.08 -8.42
C TYR A 132 -3.86 -5.73 -8.59
N MET A 133 -4.38 -4.69 -7.93
CA MET A 133 -3.71 -3.40 -7.80
C MET A 133 -3.14 -3.28 -6.39
N PRO A 134 -1.84 -2.99 -6.22
CA PRO A 134 -1.30 -2.70 -4.90
C PRO A 134 -2.01 -1.47 -4.31
N PRO A 135 -2.20 -1.41 -2.99
CA PRO A 135 -2.72 -0.23 -2.31
C PRO A 135 -1.82 0.98 -2.56
N GLU A 136 -2.36 2.19 -2.63
CA GLU A 136 -1.55 3.40 -2.80
C GLU A 136 -0.72 3.71 -1.57
N PHE A 137 -1.27 3.49 -0.38
CA PHE A 137 -0.60 3.76 0.89
C PHE A 137 -0.48 2.52 1.75
N LEU A 138 0.64 2.42 2.46
CA LEU A 138 0.84 1.40 3.47
C LEU A 138 0.80 2.04 4.86
N ILE A 139 0.14 1.37 5.80
CA ILE A 139 0.09 1.76 7.21
C ILE A 139 0.75 0.64 8.01
N TRP A 140 1.97 0.89 8.50
CA TRP A 140 2.67 -0.04 9.35
C TRP A 140 2.56 0.40 10.81
N GLU A 141 1.65 -0.29 11.51
CA GLU A 141 1.26 0.00 12.89
C GLU A 141 2.02 -0.93 13.85
N LEU A 142 2.96 -0.37 14.60
CA LEU A 142 3.74 -1.06 15.62
C LEU A 142 3.34 -0.61 17.04
N ASP A 143 2.49 0.41 17.18
CA ASP A 143 1.89 0.81 18.44
C ASP A 143 1.03 -0.33 19.03
N MET A 144 1.21 -0.61 20.31
CA MET A 144 0.42 -1.60 21.05
C MET A 144 -0.93 -1.04 21.54
N THR A 145 -1.12 0.28 21.46
CA THR A 145 -2.35 1.02 21.82
C THR A 145 -2.81 1.95 20.70
N PRO A 146 -2.99 1.44 19.46
CA PRO A 146 -3.11 2.23 18.25
C PRO A 146 -4.23 3.26 18.29
N ILE A 147 -3.86 4.54 18.13
CA ILE A 147 -4.80 5.65 17.94
C ILE A 147 -4.69 6.35 16.57
N SER A 148 -3.61 6.14 15.82
CA SER A 148 -3.37 6.83 14.55
C SER A 148 -3.78 6.03 13.31
N GLY A 149 -3.51 4.71 13.28
CA GLY A 149 -3.66 3.90 12.07
C GLY A 149 -5.06 3.92 11.46
N GLN A 150 -6.11 3.66 12.25
CA GLN A 150 -7.49 3.64 11.73
C GLN A 150 -7.98 5.03 11.28
N PRO A 151 -7.77 6.12 12.06
CA PRO A 151 -8.10 7.46 11.57
C PRO A 151 -7.36 7.86 10.28
N ILE A 152 -6.09 7.49 10.10
CA ILE A 152 -5.35 7.72 8.85
C ILE A 152 -6.03 6.98 7.69
N ALA A 153 -6.35 5.69 7.89
CA ALA A 153 -7.06 4.87 6.90
C ALA A 153 -8.42 5.48 6.51
N ASP A 154 -9.18 6.00 7.47
CA ASP A 154 -10.47 6.65 7.22
C ASP A 154 -10.31 7.92 6.37
N VAL A 155 -9.29 8.75 6.64
CA VAL A 155 -8.99 9.95 5.84
C VAL A 155 -8.56 9.59 4.42
N LEU A 156 -7.67 8.60 4.26
CA LEU A 156 -7.25 8.13 2.94
C LEU A 156 -8.45 7.61 2.12
N THR A 157 -9.35 6.85 2.75
CA THR A 157 -10.59 6.38 2.13
C THR A 157 -11.49 7.55 1.71
N ALA A 158 -11.64 8.56 2.57
CA ALA A 158 -12.44 9.75 2.29
C ALA A 158 -11.87 10.59 1.12
N MET A 159 -10.55 10.56 0.94
CA MET A 159 -9.84 11.17 -0.20
C MET A 159 -9.93 10.32 -1.49
N GLY A 160 -10.43 9.09 -1.40
CA GLY A 160 -10.53 8.17 -2.54
C GLY A 160 -9.26 7.34 -2.78
N HIS A 161 -8.32 7.32 -1.84
CA HIS A 161 -7.12 6.51 -1.91
C HIS A 161 -7.31 5.12 -1.30
N THR A 162 -6.63 4.14 -1.90
CA THR A 162 -6.50 2.78 -1.39
C THR A 162 -5.36 2.68 -0.39
N HIS A 163 -5.53 1.83 0.62
CA HIS A 163 -4.53 1.60 1.66
C HIS A 163 -4.58 0.16 2.16
N GLU A 164 -3.54 -0.25 2.87
CA GLU A 164 -3.47 -1.55 3.54
C GLU A 164 -2.69 -1.44 4.86
N PHE A 165 -3.16 -2.17 5.88
CA PHE A 165 -2.41 -2.36 7.12
C PHE A 165 -1.35 -3.44 6.94
N VAL A 166 -0.10 -3.07 7.18
CA VAL A 166 1.05 -3.96 7.00
C VAL A 166 1.25 -4.81 8.25
N VAL A 167 1.25 -6.13 8.09
CA VAL A 167 1.65 -7.07 9.15
C VAL A 167 3.16 -7.32 9.13
N ASN A 168 3.71 -7.69 7.96
CA ASN A 168 5.15 -7.80 7.74
C ASN A 168 5.57 -6.88 6.59
N LEU A 169 6.44 -5.92 6.85
CA LEU A 169 6.85 -4.96 5.81
C LEU A 169 7.61 -5.62 4.65
N GLY A 170 8.37 -6.68 4.94
CA GLY A 170 9.15 -7.41 3.93
C GLY A 170 8.32 -8.13 2.85
N ASP A 171 7.00 -8.27 3.04
CA ASP A 171 6.08 -8.80 2.02
C ASP A 171 5.73 -7.75 0.94
N TRP A 172 6.12 -6.49 1.15
CA TRP A 172 5.78 -5.36 0.29
C TRP A 172 7.00 -4.78 -0.41
N ASN A 173 6.81 -4.31 -1.64
CA ASN A 173 7.81 -3.55 -2.38
C ASN A 173 7.46 -2.06 -2.34
N LEU A 174 8.07 -1.32 -1.40
CA LEU A 174 7.73 0.10 -1.14
C LEU A 174 7.64 1.02 -2.38
N PRO A 175 8.49 0.88 -3.42
CA PRO A 175 8.37 1.65 -4.65
C PRO A 175 7.02 1.53 -5.40
N ASP A 176 6.24 0.47 -5.16
CA ASP A 176 4.92 0.27 -5.79
C ASP A 176 3.81 1.10 -5.13
N HIS A 177 4.16 1.86 -4.08
CA HIS A 177 3.24 2.62 -3.25
C HIS A 177 3.58 4.12 -3.27
N MET A 178 2.55 4.95 -3.14
CA MET A 178 2.67 6.41 -3.07
C MET A 178 3.24 6.90 -1.75
N GLY A 179 3.05 6.16 -0.65
CA GLY A 179 3.63 6.51 0.64
C GLY A 179 3.45 5.45 1.72
N LEU A 180 4.22 5.60 2.79
CA LEU A 180 4.22 4.74 3.98
C LEU A 180 4.00 5.59 5.23
N PHE A 181 3.08 5.14 6.09
CA PHE A 181 2.93 5.62 7.46
C PHE A 181 3.55 4.59 8.41
N VAL A 182 4.53 5.00 9.20
CA VAL A 182 5.18 4.18 10.25
C VAL A 182 4.73 4.70 11.60
N LEU A 183 3.95 3.90 12.32
CA LEU A 183 3.30 4.34 13.55
C LEU A 183 3.91 3.54 14.70
N MET A 184 4.74 4.20 15.51
CA MET A 184 5.52 3.52 16.55
C MET A 184 4.84 3.56 17.92
N GLY A 185 3.89 4.46 18.15
CA GLY A 185 3.29 4.66 19.47
C GLY A 185 4.24 5.35 20.46
N ILE A 186 3.84 5.36 21.73
CA ILE A 186 4.55 6.02 22.83
C ILE A 186 4.89 5.02 23.93
N TYR A 187 6.00 5.22 24.61
CA TYR A 187 6.35 4.38 25.76
C TYR A 187 5.24 4.38 26.83
N PRO A 188 4.89 3.23 27.41
CA PRO A 188 5.54 1.91 27.27
C PRO A 188 4.95 1.02 26.17
N ASN A 189 4.04 1.54 25.35
CA ASN A 189 3.30 0.78 24.33
C ASN A 189 3.88 0.97 22.92
N SER A 190 5.15 1.39 22.84
CA SER A 190 5.81 1.64 21.56
C SER A 190 6.36 0.37 20.90
N GLY A 191 6.43 0.42 19.57
CA GLY A 191 7.21 -0.49 18.74
C GLY A 191 8.71 -0.25 18.86
N PHE A 192 9.51 -1.15 18.26
CA PHE A 192 10.97 -1.03 18.22
C PHE A 192 11.51 -1.60 16.91
N ILE A 193 12.25 -0.79 16.15
CA ILE A 193 12.91 -1.23 14.91
C ILE A 193 14.42 -1.31 15.17
N ALA A 194 14.95 -2.52 15.24
CA ALA A 194 16.38 -2.72 15.53
C ALA A 194 17.29 -2.13 14.44
N ALA A 195 18.45 -1.62 14.85
CA ALA A 195 19.48 -1.14 13.94
C ALA A 195 19.89 -2.22 12.91
N GLY A 196 19.79 -1.88 11.62
CA GLY A 196 20.11 -2.80 10.53
C GLY A 196 19.06 -3.88 10.26
N ALA A 197 17.87 -3.79 10.85
CA ALA A 197 16.74 -4.63 10.47
C ALA A 197 16.41 -4.46 8.97
N PRO A 198 16.01 -5.52 8.25
CA PRO A 198 15.64 -5.42 6.84
C PRO A 198 14.60 -4.35 6.55
N GLU A 199 13.63 -4.17 7.44
CA GLU A 199 12.57 -3.17 7.33
C GLU A 199 13.14 -1.74 7.38
N ALA A 200 14.07 -1.47 8.31
CA ALA A 200 14.75 -0.18 8.38
C ALA A 200 15.53 0.14 7.09
N LEU A 201 16.28 -0.84 6.60
CA LEU A 201 17.05 -0.70 5.36
C LEU A 201 16.14 -0.47 4.15
N GLN A 202 14.97 -1.10 4.12
CA GLN A 202 13.99 -0.94 3.05
C GLN A 202 13.35 0.45 3.06
N ILE A 203 12.99 0.97 4.24
CA ILE A 203 12.44 2.32 4.41
C ILE A 203 13.47 3.37 3.98
N GLU A 204 14.72 3.24 4.43
CA GLU A 204 15.84 4.12 4.04
C GLU A 204 16.04 4.13 2.52
N ALA A 205 16.03 2.94 1.90
CA ALA A 205 16.15 2.82 0.45
C ALA A 205 14.97 3.49 -0.29
N TYR A 206 13.76 3.38 0.24
CA TYR A 206 12.57 4.01 -0.32
C TYR A 206 12.65 5.55 -0.22
N ILE A 207 13.04 6.10 0.93
CA ILE A 207 13.27 7.54 1.09
C ILE A 207 14.38 8.01 0.15
N ALA A 208 15.49 7.28 0.07
CA ALA A 208 16.60 7.60 -0.82
C ALA A 208 16.24 7.51 -2.33
N ALA A 209 15.13 6.86 -2.67
CA ALA A 209 14.60 6.78 -4.03
C ALA A 209 13.55 7.87 -4.35
N GLY A 210 13.21 8.75 -3.40
CA GLY A 210 12.15 9.76 -3.58
C GLY A 210 10.81 9.42 -2.96
N GLY A 211 10.72 8.31 -2.22
CA GLY A 211 9.51 7.87 -1.54
C GLY A 211 9.00 8.85 -0.48
N LYS A 212 7.73 8.69 -0.12
CA LYS A 212 7.07 9.45 0.94
C LYS A 212 6.96 8.63 2.21
N VAL A 213 7.51 9.13 3.33
CA VAL A 213 7.38 8.44 4.63
C VAL A 213 6.95 9.41 5.72
N TYR A 214 5.82 9.09 6.34
CA TYR A 214 5.42 9.64 7.61
C TYR A 214 5.88 8.70 8.71
N ALA A 215 6.44 9.22 9.80
CA ALA A 215 6.73 8.42 10.97
C ALA A 215 6.42 9.17 12.26
N GLU A 216 5.88 8.45 13.26
CA GLU A 216 5.60 8.99 14.58
C GLU A 216 6.10 8.09 15.69
N GLY A 217 6.50 8.66 16.82
CA GLY A 217 6.80 7.92 18.04
C GLY A 217 7.56 8.73 19.09
N GLY A 218 7.37 8.36 20.36
CA GLY A 218 7.89 9.10 21.52
C GLY A 218 9.39 8.92 21.70
N ASP A 219 9.86 7.67 21.84
CA ASP A 219 11.28 7.30 21.98
C ASP A 219 12.00 7.11 20.63
N PHE A 220 11.26 7.17 19.53
CA PHE A 220 11.66 6.68 18.21
C PHE A 220 12.87 7.44 17.63
N TRP A 221 13.03 8.72 17.98
CA TRP A 221 14.05 9.60 17.40
C TRP A 221 15.30 9.70 18.26
N TYR A 222 15.19 9.60 19.59
CA TYR A 222 16.31 9.79 20.52
C TYR A 222 16.70 8.49 21.25
N TYR A 223 15.81 7.94 22.07
CA TYR A 223 16.17 6.86 22.99
C TYR A 223 16.37 5.53 22.29
N ASP A 224 15.48 5.17 21.35
CA ASP A 224 15.57 3.92 20.60
C ASP A 224 16.94 3.78 19.91
N PRO A 225 17.43 4.76 19.12
CA PRO A 225 18.77 4.74 18.56
C PRO A 225 19.90 4.49 19.58
N MET A 226 19.77 5.01 20.80
CA MET A 226 20.78 4.85 21.85
C MET A 226 20.83 3.42 22.42
N VAL A 227 19.71 2.71 22.40
CA VAL A 227 19.60 1.33 22.94
C VAL A 227 19.61 0.24 21.88
N GLY A 228 19.85 0.60 20.61
CA GLY A 228 20.05 -0.33 19.51
C GLY A 228 18.94 -0.32 18.45
N GLY A 229 18.06 0.67 18.49
CA GLY A 229 17.11 0.99 17.41
C GLY A 229 17.83 1.61 16.21
N HIS A 230 17.17 1.62 15.07
CA HIS A 230 17.68 2.26 13.86
C HIS A 230 17.49 3.77 13.92
N ASP A 231 18.53 4.54 13.59
CA ASP A 231 18.48 6.00 13.53
C ASP A 231 17.97 6.47 12.16
N PHE A 232 16.68 6.82 12.09
CA PHE A 232 16.05 7.42 10.90
C PHE A 232 16.24 8.93 10.80
N GLY A 233 16.80 9.58 11.83
CA GLY A 233 16.95 11.03 11.92
C GLY A 233 17.61 11.64 10.67
N PRO A 234 18.76 11.12 10.20
CA PRO A 234 19.42 11.62 8.99
C PRO A 234 18.53 11.61 7.73
N ALA A 235 17.71 10.58 7.53
CA ALA A 235 16.82 10.46 6.38
C ALA A 235 15.64 11.45 6.45
N PHE A 236 15.19 11.74 7.67
CA PHE A 236 14.14 12.72 7.93
C PHE A 236 14.65 14.16 8.04
N GLY A 237 15.97 14.38 8.00
CA GLY A 237 16.54 15.70 8.29
C GLY A 237 16.26 16.13 9.73
N ILE A 238 16.18 15.18 10.65
CA ILE A 238 15.93 15.37 12.08
C ILE A 238 17.23 15.16 12.84
N MET A 239 17.51 16.07 13.76
CA MET A 239 18.46 15.89 14.83
C MET A 239 17.67 15.78 16.13
N ALA A 240 17.67 14.60 16.76
CA ALA A 240 17.08 14.44 18.09
C ALA A 240 18.01 15.07 19.14
N VAL A 241 17.43 15.92 20.00
CA VAL A 241 18.13 16.77 20.96
C VAL A 241 18.06 16.21 22.37
N GLY A 242 16.93 15.58 22.71
CA GLY A 242 16.69 14.98 24.02
C GLY A 242 15.49 14.03 24.01
N ASP A 243 15.44 13.19 25.03
CA ASP A 243 14.41 12.18 25.32
C ASP A 243 13.06 12.79 25.78
N GLY A 244 13.05 14.11 25.98
CA GLY A 244 11.89 14.86 26.45
C GLY A 244 11.27 14.34 27.75
N GLY A 245 9.95 14.47 27.85
CA GLY A 245 9.20 14.12 29.05
C GLY A 245 7.71 13.88 28.81
N SER A 246 6.91 14.08 29.86
CA SER A 246 5.44 13.94 29.84
C SER A 246 4.74 15.29 29.87
N ASP A 247 5.10 16.17 28.95
CA ASP A 247 4.74 17.59 28.97
C ASP A 247 4.11 18.09 27.66
N LEU A 248 3.67 17.19 26.78
CA LEU A 248 2.88 17.56 25.61
C LEU A 248 1.40 17.74 25.97
N PHE A 249 0.96 18.99 26.05
CA PHE A 249 -0.46 19.33 26.29
C PHE A 249 -1.15 19.94 25.09
N THR A 250 -0.40 20.67 24.26
CA THR A 250 -0.89 21.32 23.04
C THR A 250 0.13 21.11 21.92
N VAL A 251 -0.35 20.83 20.72
CA VAL A 251 0.46 20.78 19.50
C VAL A 251 0.10 22.00 18.65
N ASN A 252 1.09 22.84 18.33
CA ASN A 252 0.93 23.97 17.43
C ASN A 252 1.66 23.74 16.12
N GLY A 253 0.95 23.94 15.02
CA GLY A 253 1.52 24.04 13.69
C GLY A 253 2.26 25.37 13.49
N VAL A 254 3.50 25.29 13.05
CA VAL A 254 4.39 26.44 12.81
C VAL A 254 4.39 26.79 11.33
N ALA A 255 4.43 28.08 11.02
CA ALA A 255 4.52 28.55 9.63
C ALA A 255 5.84 28.06 9.00
N ASN A 256 5.72 27.35 7.88
CA ASN A 256 6.82 26.74 7.16
C ASN A 256 6.49 26.73 5.65
N THR A 257 7.48 26.44 4.81
CA THR A 257 7.35 26.44 3.34
C THR A 257 7.10 25.06 2.74
N LEU A 258 7.45 23.99 3.47
CA LEU A 258 7.30 22.61 3.00
C LEU A 258 5.86 22.09 3.12
N MET A 259 5.20 22.40 4.23
CA MET A 259 3.85 22.00 4.62
C MET A 259 3.06 23.22 5.12
N PRO A 260 2.83 24.23 4.26
CA PRO A 260 2.20 25.48 4.65
C PRO A 260 0.76 25.31 5.16
N GLY A 261 0.05 24.26 4.74
CA GLY A 261 -1.31 23.95 5.20
C GLY A 261 -1.38 23.63 6.70
N LEU A 262 -0.26 23.25 7.30
CA LEU A 262 -0.18 22.92 8.73
C LEU A 262 0.10 24.12 9.62
N GLY A 263 0.52 25.26 9.03
CA GLY A 263 0.81 26.47 9.77
C GLY A 263 -0.42 27.04 10.48
N GLY A 264 -0.34 27.22 11.80
CA GLY A 264 -1.40 27.82 12.61
C GLY A 264 -2.48 26.85 13.07
N LEU A 265 -2.37 25.55 12.75
CA LEU A 265 -3.19 24.52 13.39
C LEU A 265 -2.87 24.46 14.89
N VAL A 266 -3.89 24.21 15.71
CA VAL A 266 -3.74 24.10 17.17
C VAL A 266 -4.64 22.97 17.64
N SER A 267 -4.09 22.07 18.44
CA SER A 267 -4.83 20.97 19.05
C SER A 267 -4.37 20.78 20.49
N PRO A 268 -5.29 20.64 21.47
CA PRO A 268 -4.94 19.90 22.69
C PRO A 268 -4.48 18.49 22.31
N TYR A 269 -3.58 17.92 23.09
CA TYR A 269 -3.10 16.57 22.86
C TYR A 269 -3.79 15.58 23.80
N PHE A 270 -4.29 14.48 23.23
CA PHE A 270 -5.09 13.47 23.94
C PHE A 270 -4.47 12.06 23.91
N GLY A 271 -3.34 11.89 23.23
CA GLY A 271 -2.63 10.62 23.13
C GLY A 271 -1.77 10.30 24.35
N GLU A 272 -0.98 9.24 24.25
CA GLU A 272 -0.02 8.91 25.28
C GLU A 272 1.12 9.95 25.30
N ASN A 273 1.61 10.27 26.50
CA ASN A 273 2.46 11.45 26.73
C ASN A 273 3.62 11.09 27.66
N SER A 274 4.50 10.20 27.23
CA SER A 274 5.74 9.84 27.94
C SER A 274 6.89 9.88 26.96
N TRP A 275 7.97 10.57 27.35
CA TRP A 275 9.20 10.68 26.55
C TRP A 275 8.90 11.22 25.14
N ILE A 276 8.37 12.44 25.08
CA ILE A 276 8.13 13.11 23.81
C ILE A 276 9.44 13.72 23.32
N ASP A 277 10.13 13.04 22.40
CA ASP A 277 11.43 13.46 21.89
C ASP A 277 11.48 14.94 21.46
N GLU A 278 12.52 15.63 21.93
CA GLU A 278 12.86 16.99 21.50
C GLU A 278 13.64 16.92 20.19
N LEU A 279 13.14 17.55 19.14
CA LEU A 279 13.74 17.50 17.79
C LEU A 279 14.41 18.82 17.40
N SER A 280 15.11 18.81 16.28
CA SER A 280 15.55 20.00 15.57
C SER A 280 15.70 19.68 14.08
N PRO A 281 15.27 20.57 13.17
CA PRO A 281 15.48 20.37 11.75
C PRO A 281 16.96 20.54 11.39
N ILE A 282 17.41 19.72 10.44
CA ILE A 282 18.66 19.88 9.72
C ILE A 282 18.31 20.43 8.32
N PRO A 283 18.71 21.67 7.97
CA PRO A 283 18.37 22.25 6.67
C PRO A 283 18.73 21.31 5.49
N PRO A 284 17.85 21.16 4.49
CA PRO A 284 16.68 22.00 4.20
C PRO A 284 15.37 21.58 4.91
N ALA A 285 15.41 20.65 5.86
CA ALA A 285 14.24 20.33 6.67
C ALA A 285 13.73 21.55 7.45
N GLU A 286 12.44 21.57 7.75
CA GLU A 286 11.77 22.67 8.42
C GLU A 286 10.91 22.17 9.58
N LEU A 287 10.82 23.02 10.62
CA LEU A 287 9.93 22.82 11.75
C LEU A 287 8.47 22.93 11.30
N VAL A 288 7.66 21.93 11.63
CA VAL A 288 6.22 21.89 11.34
C VAL A 288 5.39 21.95 12.61
N PHE A 289 5.78 21.24 13.67
CA PHE A 289 5.04 21.22 14.94
C PHE A 289 5.91 21.55 16.14
N GLN A 290 5.34 22.32 17.07
CA GLN A 290 5.98 22.74 18.31
C GLN A 290 5.03 22.59 19.50
N ASN A 291 5.56 22.15 20.64
CA ASN A 291 4.92 22.27 21.94
C ASN A 291 5.06 23.73 22.42
N PRO A 292 3.98 24.53 22.50
CA PRO A 292 4.08 25.94 22.87
C PRO A 292 4.39 26.16 24.36
N ASP A 293 4.24 25.14 25.21
CA ASP A 293 4.42 25.27 26.66
C ASP A 293 5.89 25.39 27.06
N ASN A 294 6.78 24.72 26.32
CA ASN A 294 8.22 24.67 26.57
C ASN A 294 9.08 25.02 25.32
N MET A 295 8.44 25.23 24.16
CA MET A 295 9.05 25.51 22.86
C MET A 295 9.74 24.32 22.20
N ASP A 296 9.48 23.10 22.67
CA ASP A 296 10.06 21.90 22.10
C ASP A 296 9.54 21.67 20.68
N GLN A 297 10.46 21.33 19.80
CA GLN A 297 10.16 21.04 18.41
C GLN A 297 9.83 19.55 18.33
N ILE A 298 8.65 19.23 17.82
CA ILE A 298 8.07 17.89 17.93
C ILE A 298 7.52 17.37 16.59
N GLY A 299 7.76 18.10 15.51
CA GLY A 299 7.44 17.65 14.17
C GLY A 299 8.25 18.37 13.10
N ILE A 300 8.94 17.60 12.25
CA ILE A 300 9.87 18.11 11.24
C ILE A 300 9.49 17.51 9.88
N ALA A 301 9.38 18.37 8.86
CA ALA A 301 9.24 17.94 7.48
C ALA A 301 10.55 18.13 6.71
N ASN A 302 10.82 17.24 5.76
CA ASN A 302 11.97 17.35 4.89
C ASN A 302 11.59 17.07 3.43
N PHE A 303 12.13 17.90 2.55
CA PHE A 303 12.09 17.73 1.10
C PHE A 303 13.53 17.64 0.60
N GLY A 304 14.12 16.47 0.81
CA GLY A 304 15.48 16.16 0.41
C GLY A 304 15.48 15.20 -0.77
N THR A 305 16.19 14.09 -0.62
CA THR A 305 16.10 12.99 -1.59
C THR A 305 14.72 12.35 -1.57
N GLY A 306 14.09 12.26 -0.40
CA GLY A 306 12.69 11.84 -0.22
C GLY A 306 11.86 12.92 0.47
N LYS A 307 10.57 12.61 0.63
CA LYS A 307 9.57 13.48 1.26
C LYS A 307 9.18 12.87 2.59
N THR A 308 9.52 13.53 3.69
CA THR A 308 9.28 12.95 5.01
C THR A 308 8.64 13.94 5.97
N LEU A 309 7.87 13.39 6.91
CA LEU A 309 7.32 14.10 8.06
C LEU A 309 7.47 13.19 9.28
N GLY A 310 8.31 13.60 10.22
CA GLY A 310 8.54 12.89 11.47
C GLY A 310 7.95 13.66 12.65
N THR A 311 7.20 13.00 13.53
CA THR A 311 6.66 13.59 14.77
C THR A 311 7.06 12.80 16.01
N SER A 312 7.22 13.48 17.14
CA SER A 312 7.50 12.84 18.44
C SER A 312 6.24 12.39 19.19
N PHE A 313 5.07 12.50 18.54
CA PHE A 313 3.75 12.29 19.14
C PHE A 313 2.84 11.54 18.17
N GLU A 314 1.83 10.87 18.72
CA GLU A 314 0.83 10.15 17.94
C GLU A 314 -0.16 11.12 17.31
N LEU A 315 -0.28 11.13 15.98
CA LEU A 315 -1.18 12.04 15.28
C LEU A 315 -2.64 11.83 15.68
N GLY A 316 -3.02 10.59 16.02
CA GLY A 316 -4.34 10.22 16.53
C GLY A 316 -4.72 10.96 17.82
N GLY A 317 -3.74 11.50 18.55
CA GLY A 317 -3.96 12.34 19.72
C GLY A 317 -4.33 13.80 19.40
N THR A 318 -4.53 14.17 18.13
CA THR A 318 -4.81 15.55 17.70
C THR A 318 -6.15 15.71 16.97
N ASP A 319 -6.76 16.89 17.09
CA ASP A 319 -8.02 17.27 16.42
C ASP A 319 -7.83 17.53 14.91
N PHE A 320 -6.59 17.71 14.45
CA PHE A 320 -6.25 18.08 13.08
C PHE A 320 -5.59 16.94 12.28
N LEU A 321 -5.67 15.68 12.74
CA LEU A 321 -5.09 14.53 12.05
C LEU A 321 -5.41 14.52 10.55
N ALA A 322 -6.66 14.81 10.20
CA ALA A 322 -7.09 14.83 8.80
C ALA A 322 -6.33 15.86 7.98
N ASP A 323 -6.07 17.06 8.52
CA ASP A 323 -5.30 18.11 7.84
C ASP A 323 -3.86 17.67 7.58
N VAL A 324 -3.24 16.96 8.53
CA VAL A 324 -1.89 16.41 8.39
C VAL A 324 -1.83 15.34 7.31
N VAL A 325 -2.77 14.39 7.32
CA VAL A 325 -2.83 13.35 6.28
C VAL A 325 -3.06 13.97 4.90
N MET A 326 -3.98 14.92 4.78
CA MET A 326 -4.25 15.61 3.51
C MET A 326 -3.01 16.35 2.98
N GLU A 327 -2.30 17.10 3.85
CA GLU A 327 -1.09 17.81 3.44
C GLU A 327 0.03 16.83 3.05
N PHE A 328 0.26 15.77 3.83
CA PHE A 328 1.29 14.77 3.54
C PHE A 328 1.03 14.02 2.20
N VAL A 329 -0.23 13.71 1.91
CA VAL A 329 -0.63 13.12 0.63
C VAL A 329 -0.36 14.09 -0.53
N ALA A 330 -0.56 15.39 -0.34
CA ALA A 330 -0.30 16.43 -1.33
C ALA A 330 1.19 16.80 -1.50
N PHE A 331 2.01 16.56 -0.46
CA PHE A 331 3.42 16.94 -0.34
C PHE A 331 4.33 16.43 -1.47
#